data_AF-A0A0M0LKA2-F1
#
_entry.id   AF-A0A0M0LKA2-F1
#
_cell.length_a   1.000
_cell.length_b   1.000
_cell.length_c   1.000
_cell.angle_alpha   90.00
_cell.angle_beta   90.00
_cell.angle_gamma   90.00
#
_symmetry.space_group_name_H-M   'P 1'
#
loop_
_entity.id
_entity.type
_entity.pdbx_description
1 polymer ?
#
loop_
_entity_poly.entity_id
_entity_poly.type
_entity_poly.pdbx_seq_one_letter_code
_entity_poly.pdbx_strand_id
1 'polypeptide(L)'
;MNHLRVIIYMCILGILIYPQLSFAETDEEVPFLINNGKCPNSQNLEPVSSDKGLINALNTIISEVYKNQNYKGWKVETIAHLPKSPHLEDYYAMAKNYCGEEIANNSWFVEVLFPQYLPAYDASHRQIFVTKNKQGQWFVWFRFH
;
A
#
# COMPACT_ATOMS: atom_id res chain seq x y z
N MET A 1 -21.54 -46.31 -36.29
CA MET A 1 -20.22 -45.78 -35.84
C MET A 1 -20.20 -44.25 -35.63
N ASN A 2 -21.35 -43.54 -35.67
CA ASN A 2 -21.37 -42.07 -35.56
C ASN A 2 -21.80 -41.54 -34.18
N HIS A 3 -22.62 -42.28 -33.42
CA HIS A 3 -23.12 -41.79 -32.12
C HIS A 3 -22.05 -41.79 -31.03
N LEU A 4 -21.14 -42.78 -31.02
CA LEU A 4 -20.08 -42.87 -30.02
C LEU A 4 -19.08 -41.70 -30.13
N ARG A 5 -18.76 -41.28 -31.36
CA ARG A 5 -17.90 -40.10 -31.60
C ARG A 5 -18.57 -38.81 -31.13
N VAL A 6 -19.85 -38.61 -31.40
CA VAL A 6 -20.59 -37.40 -30.97
C VAL A 6 -20.68 -37.31 -29.45
N ILE A 7 -20.89 -38.44 -28.76
CA ILE A 7 -20.93 -38.48 -27.29
C ILE A 7 -19.55 -38.13 -26.70
N ILE A 8 -18.47 -38.67 -27.27
CA ILE A 8 -17.10 -38.36 -26.84
C ILE A 8 -16.79 -36.86 -27.03
N TYR A 9 -17.19 -36.25 -28.16
CA TYR A 9 -16.99 -34.81 -28.36
C TYR A 9 -17.81 -33.94 -27.40
N MET A 10 -19.04 -34.32 -27.07
CA MET A 10 -19.87 -33.59 -26.10
C MET A 10 -19.31 -33.68 -24.67
N CYS A 11 -18.75 -34.83 -24.27
CA CYS A 11 -18.08 -34.96 -22.97
C CYS A 11 -16.79 -34.11 -22.88
N ILE A 12 -16.01 -34.03 -23.97
CA ILE A 12 -14.79 -33.19 -24.01
C ILE A 12 -15.14 -31.70 -24.01
N LEU A 13 -16.24 -31.30 -24.67
CA LEU A 13 -16.68 -29.90 -24.67
C LEU A 13 -17.17 -29.45 -23.29
N GLY A 14 -17.85 -30.31 -22.53
CA GLY A 14 -18.35 -29.98 -21.18
C GLY A 14 -17.25 -29.74 -20.15
N ILE A 15 -16.07 -30.35 -20.31
CA ILE A 15 -14.92 -30.17 -19.40
C ILE A 15 -14.22 -28.82 -19.66
N LEU A 16 -14.35 -28.25 -20.86
CA LEU A 16 -13.75 -26.96 -21.23
C LEU A 16 -14.55 -25.73 -20.77
N ILE A 17 -15.76 -25.91 -20.25
CA ILE A 17 -16.66 -24.82 -19.81
C ILE A 17 -16.89 -24.86 -18.29
N TYR A 18 -15.97 -25.45 -17.53
CA TYR A 18 -15.92 -25.12 -16.11
C TYR A 18 -15.43 -23.67 -16.01
N PRO A 19 -16.28 -22.71 -15.58
CA PRO A 19 -15.77 -21.41 -15.20
C PRO A 19 -14.73 -21.68 -14.13
N GLN A 20 -13.50 -21.27 -14.41
CA GLN A 20 -12.45 -21.21 -13.41
C GLN A 20 -12.94 -20.16 -12.40
N LEU A 21 -13.81 -20.54 -11.47
CA LEU A 21 -14.03 -19.78 -10.25
C LEU A 21 -12.76 -19.97 -9.43
N SER A 22 -11.69 -19.32 -9.89
CA SER A 22 -10.50 -19.09 -9.11
C SER A 22 -10.87 -18.00 -8.12
N PHE A 23 -11.65 -18.36 -7.10
CA PHE A 23 -11.52 -17.66 -5.84
C PHE A 23 -10.17 -18.09 -5.28
N ALA A 24 -9.14 -17.29 -5.60
CA ALA A 24 -7.97 -17.22 -4.77
C ALA A 24 -8.46 -16.70 -3.42
N GLU A 25 -8.87 -17.61 -2.55
CA GLU A 25 -9.06 -17.34 -1.14
C GLU A 25 -7.65 -17.25 -0.57
N THR A 26 -7.08 -16.08 -0.71
CA THR A 26 -5.78 -15.78 -0.18
C THR A 26 -6.02 -15.10 1.15
N ASP A 27 -5.60 -15.77 2.21
CA ASP A 27 -5.31 -15.19 3.53
C ASP A 27 -4.09 -14.25 3.38
N GLU A 28 -4.17 -13.33 2.40
CA GLU A 28 -3.09 -12.49 1.92
C GLU A 28 -3.09 -11.24 2.79
N GLU A 29 -2.10 -11.16 3.67
CA GLU A 29 -1.66 -9.88 4.21
C GLU A 29 -1.61 -8.86 3.07
N VAL A 30 -2.40 -7.80 3.18
CA VAL A 30 -2.40 -6.73 2.17
C VAL A 30 -0.96 -6.22 2.06
N PRO A 31 -0.25 -6.42 0.94
CA PRO A 31 1.22 -6.26 0.86
C PRO A 31 1.68 -4.80 1.07
N PHE A 32 0.72 -3.88 1.01
CA PHE A 32 0.88 -2.45 1.23
C PHE A 32 0.83 -2.06 2.70
N LEU A 33 0.19 -2.85 3.57
CA LEU A 33 0.09 -2.60 5.01
C LEU A 33 1.30 -3.19 5.74
N ILE A 34 2.10 -2.33 6.37
CA ILE A 34 3.43 -2.71 6.89
C ILE A 34 3.34 -3.55 8.19
N ASN A 35 2.25 -3.47 8.93
CA ASN A 35 2.05 -4.19 10.18
C ASN A 35 1.34 -5.54 9.96
N ASN A 36 1.91 -6.41 9.11
CA ASN A 36 1.35 -7.72 8.76
C ASN A 36 -0.12 -7.62 8.33
N GLY A 37 -0.44 -6.71 7.41
CA GLY A 37 -1.81 -6.52 6.94
C GLY A 37 -2.74 -5.74 7.89
N LYS A 38 -2.26 -5.25 9.04
CA LYS A 38 -3.13 -4.60 10.04
C LYS A 38 -3.13 -3.07 9.96
N CYS A 39 -4.32 -2.51 10.06
CA CYS A 39 -4.51 -1.07 10.23
C CYS A 39 -4.09 -0.59 11.64
N PRO A 40 -3.69 0.68 11.78
CA PRO A 40 -3.46 1.28 13.08
C PRO A 40 -4.76 1.34 13.90
N ASN A 41 -4.64 1.29 15.22
CA ASN A 41 -5.78 1.57 16.10
C ASN A 41 -5.96 3.08 16.21
N SER A 42 -7.08 3.60 15.73
CA SER A 42 -7.38 5.04 15.73
C SER A 42 -7.37 5.65 17.13
N GLN A 43 -7.77 4.90 18.16
CA GLN A 43 -7.76 5.35 19.55
C GLN A 43 -6.35 5.60 20.09
N ASN A 44 -5.31 5.10 19.42
CA ASN A 44 -3.91 5.29 19.82
C ASN A 44 -3.21 6.39 19.03
N LEU A 45 -3.89 7.00 18.04
CA LEU A 45 -3.32 8.05 17.23
C LEU A 45 -3.36 9.40 17.95
N GLU A 46 -2.33 10.20 17.73
CA GLU A 46 -2.35 11.62 18.01
C GLU A 46 -3.19 12.31 16.93
N PRO A 47 -4.14 13.20 17.31
CA PRO A 47 -4.84 14.03 16.33
C PRO A 47 -3.86 14.81 15.45
N VAL A 48 -4.13 14.85 14.15
CA VAL A 48 -3.25 15.57 13.23
C VAL A 48 -3.13 17.04 13.60
N SER A 49 -1.90 17.53 13.71
CA SER A 49 -1.62 18.91 14.13
C SER A 49 -0.52 19.55 13.28
N SER A 50 0.65 18.91 13.21
CA SER A 50 1.81 19.37 12.45
C SER A 50 2.72 18.19 12.06
N ASP A 51 3.38 18.31 10.93
CA ASP A 51 4.46 17.44 10.45
C ASP A 51 5.80 17.71 11.14
N LYS A 52 5.85 18.57 12.16
CA LYS A 52 7.08 18.85 12.89
C LYS A 52 7.72 17.55 13.41
N GLY A 53 8.97 17.36 13.02
CA GLY A 53 9.77 16.18 13.36
C GLY A 53 9.58 14.99 12.42
N LEU A 54 8.63 15.02 11.46
CA LEU A 54 8.42 13.94 10.50
C LEU A 54 9.67 13.71 9.65
N ILE A 55 10.27 14.76 9.08
CA ILE A 55 11.51 14.65 8.30
C ILE A 55 12.63 13.96 9.11
N ASN A 56 12.76 14.31 10.40
CA ASN A 56 13.76 13.67 11.26
C ASN A 56 13.44 12.19 11.47
N ALA A 57 12.17 11.84 11.69
CA ALA A 57 11.72 10.46 11.84
C ALA A 57 11.89 9.63 10.55
N LEU A 58 11.78 10.27 9.38
CA LEU A 58 11.98 9.61 8.09
C LEU A 58 13.38 9.00 7.96
N ASN A 59 14.41 9.56 8.59
CA ASN A 59 15.75 8.96 8.61
C ASN A 59 15.76 7.52 9.16
N THR A 60 14.97 7.27 10.21
CA THR A 60 14.81 5.94 10.80
C THR A 60 13.81 5.11 9.99
N ILE A 61 12.63 5.68 9.73
CA ILE A 61 11.53 5.01 9.04
C ILE A 61 11.95 4.44 7.68
N ILE A 62 12.66 5.21 6.84
CA ILE A 62 13.05 4.76 5.50
C ILE A 62 14.00 3.58 5.58
N SER A 63 14.92 3.59 6.55
CA SER A 63 15.84 2.47 6.76
C SER A 63 15.11 1.19 7.20
N GLU A 64 14.04 1.31 7.98
CA GLU A 64 13.27 0.16 8.47
C GLU A 64 12.34 -0.40 7.39
N VAL A 65 11.59 0.48 6.71
CA VAL A 65 10.61 0.11 5.67
C VAL A 65 11.30 -0.51 4.45
N TYR A 66 12.49 -0.01 4.10
CA TYR A 66 13.23 -0.41 2.90
C TYR A 66 14.56 -1.14 3.22
N LYS A 67 14.68 -1.76 4.40
CA LYS A 67 15.92 -2.39 4.91
C LYS A 67 16.65 -3.33 3.94
N ASN A 68 15.93 -3.98 3.03
CA ASN A 68 16.47 -4.93 2.05
C ASN A 68 16.66 -4.33 0.65
N GLN A 69 16.48 -3.03 0.50
CA GLN A 69 16.62 -2.30 -0.76
C GLN A 69 17.78 -1.32 -0.66
N ASN A 70 18.34 -0.94 -1.81
CA ASN A 70 19.20 0.23 -1.82
C ASN A 70 18.30 1.45 -1.60
N TYR A 71 18.55 2.23 -0.55
CA TYR A 71 17.86 3.49 -0.24
C TYR A 71 18.84 4.66 -0.05
N LYS A 72 20.11 4.50 -0.44
CA LYS A 72 21.14 5.52 -0.23
C LYS A 72 20.79 6.81 -0.97
N GLY A 73 20.95 7.94 -0.28
CA GLY A 73 20.73 9.27 -0.88
C GLY A 73 19.27 9.56 -1.20
N TRP A 74 18.33 8.89 -0.54
CA TRP A 74 16.90 9.17 -0.66
C TRP A 74 16.59 10.64 -0.36
N LYS A 75 15.52 11.15 -0.97
CA LYS A 75 15.06 12.53 -0.81
C LYS A 75 13.56 12.56 -0.59
N VAL A 76 13.10 13.54 0.19
CA VAL A 76 11.68 13.87 0.27
C VAL A 76 11.33 14.72 -0.93
N GLU A 77 10.37 14.28 -1.74
CA GLU A 77 9.80 15.10 -2.82
C GLU A 77 8.56 15.85 -2.33
N THR A 78 7.70 15.17 -1.57
CA THR A 78 6.47 15.78 -1.03
C THR A 78 6.15 15.27 0.38
N ILE A 79 5.69 16.18 1.23
CA ILE A 79 4.98 15.87 2.49
C ILE A 79 3.68 16.66 2.47
N ALA A 80 2.56 15.98 2.68
CA ALA A 80 1.26 16.62 2.74
C ALA A 80 0.37 15.92 3.77
N HIS A 81 -0.53 16.67 4.40
CA HIS A 81 -1.62 16.05 5.16
C HIS A 81 -2.46 15.24 4.18
N LEU A 82 -2.76 13.97 4.49
CA LEU A 82 -3.29 13.02 3.50
C LEU A 82 -4.64 13.46 2.87
N PRO A 83 -5.61 14.05 3.59
CA PRO A 83 -6.81 14.65 2.99
C PRO A 83 -6.56 15.88 2.11
N LYS A 84 -5.32 16.32 1.99
CA LYS A 84 -4.84 17.40 1.13
C LYS A 84 -3.65 16.96 0.28
N SER A 85 -3.44 15.65 0.13
CA SER A 85 -2.34 15.14 -0.68
C SER A 85 -2.53 15.54 -2.15
N PRO A 86 -1.46 15.55 -2.95
CA PRO A 86 -1.59 15.45 -4.40
C PRO A 86 -2.49 14.26 -4.74
N HIS A 87 -3.19 14.30 -5.88
CA HIS A 87 -4.02 13.18 -6.34
C HIS A 87 -4.96 12.64 -5.24
N LEU A 88 -5.74 13.54 -4.64
CA LEU A 88 -6.59 13.23 -3.48
C LEU A 88 -7.51 12.02 -3.72
N GLU A 89 -8.09 11.93 -4.91
CA GLU A 89 -8.98 10.82 -5.32
C GLU A 89 -8.25 9.47 -5.38
N ASP A 90 -6.92 9.47 -5.45
CA ASP A 90 -6.12 8.26 -5.48
C ASP A 90 -5.67 7.91 -4.06
N TYR A 91 -4.88 8.77 -3.40
CA TYR A 91 -4.22 8.40 -2.14
C TYR A 91 -5.14 8.48 -0.92
N TYR A 92 -5.95 9.53 -0.78
CA TYR A 92 -6.87 9.64 0.35
C TYR A 92 -8.01 8.64 0.23
N ALA A 93 -8.55 8.42 -0.97
CA ALA A 93 -9.55 7.38 -1.20
C ALA A 93 -8.99 5.98 -0.90
N MET A 94 -7.75 5.69 -1.34
CA MET A 94 -7.05 4.44 -1.03
C MET A 94 -6.89 4.23 0.47
N ALA A 95 -6.44 5.25 1.21
CA ALA A 95 -6.30 5.17 2.65
C ALA A 95 -7.62 4.90 3.38
N LYS A 96 -8.69 5.59 2.98
CA LYS A 96 -10.05 5.35 3.50
C LYS A 96 -10.51 3.93 3.22
N ASN A 97 -10.27 3.42 2.01
CA ASN A 97 -10.67 2.09 1.61
C ASN A 97 -9.97 1.00 2.45
N TYR A 98 -8.68 1.16 2.73
CA TYR A 98 -7.92 0.16 3.49
C TYR A 98 -8.14 0.24 5.00
N CYS A 99 -8.05 1.44 5.59
CA CYS A 99 -8.02 1.60 7.05
C CYS A 99 -9.05 2.58 7.61
N GLY A 100 -9.98 3.05 6.79
CA GLY A 100 -11.07 3.93 7.21
C GLY A 100 -10.67 5.40 7.29
N GLU A 101 -11.70 6.23 7.39
CA GLU A 101 -11.59 7.69 7.37
C GLU A 101 -10.82 8.26 8.57
N GLU A 102 -10.99 7.69 9.76
CA GLU A 102 -10.31 8.20 10.96
C GLU A 102 -8.79 8.06 10.86
N ILE A 103 -8.30 6.92 10.34
CA ILE A 103 -6.88 6.71 10.10
C ILE A 103 -6.37 7.64 8.99
N ALA A 104 -7.12 7.74 7.88
CA ALA A 104 -6.75 8.58 6.76
C ALA A 104 -6.66 10.07 7.15
N ASN A 105 -7.61 10.57 7.95
CA ASN A 105 -7.62 11.94 8.44
C ASN A 105 -6.48 12.26 9.41
N ASN A 106 -5.95 11.26 10.12
CA ASN A 106 -4.82 11.42 11.04
C ASN A 106 -3.47 11.02 10.41
N SER A 107 -3.40 10.95 9.08
CA SER A 107 -2.21 10.50 8.36
C SER A 107 -1.61 11.58 7.46
N TRP A 108 -0.33 11.40 7.16
CA TRP A 108 0.45 12.20 6.23
C TRP A 108 0.83 11.36 5.02
N PHE A 109 0.69 11.96 3.84
CA PHE A 109 1.29 11.48 2.60
C PHE A 109 2.75 11.91 2.55
N VAL A 110 3.64 10.97 2.23
CA VAL A 110 5.04 11.25 1.96
C VAL A 110 5.46 10.56 0.67
N GLU A 111 6.01 11.33 -0.26
CA GLU A 111 6.67 10.82 -1.45
C GLU A 111 8.19 10.92 -1.29
N VAL A 112 8.86 9.80 -1.53
CA VAL A 112 10.31 9.67 -1.42
C VAL A 112 10.90 9.27 -2.76
N LEU A 113 11.95 9.98 -3.16
CA LEU A 113 12.78 9.65 -4.32
C LEU A 113 14.00 8.83 -3.88
N PHE A 114 14.23 7.72 -4.57
CA PHE A 114 15.41 6.87 -4.51
C PHE A 114 16.21 7.02 -5.82
N PRO A 115 17.22 7.90 -5.87
CA PRO A 115 17.88 8.31 -7.12
C PRO A 115 18.49 7.16 -7.93
N GLN A 116 18.94 6.09 -7.26
CA GLN A 116 19.55 4.90 -7.84
C GLN A 116 18.61 4.11 -8.78
N TYR A 117 17.30 4.31 -8.68
CA TYR A 117 16.33 3.65 -9.56
C TYR A 117 15.87 4.55 -10.71
N LEU A 118 16.37 5.78 -10.81
CA LEU A 118 16.09 6.63 -11.97
C LEU A 118 16.66 5.99 -13.26
N PRO A 119 15.96 6.14 -14.40
CA PRO A 119 14.74 6.92 -14.62
C PRO A 119 13.43 6.13 -14.44
N ALA A 120 13.45 4.92 -13.86
CA ALA A 120 12.26 4.11 -13.68
C ALA A 120 11.36 4.69 -12.57
N TYR A 121 10.35 5.47 -12.96
CA TYR A 121 9.53 6.28 -12.04
C TYR A 121 8.94 5.47 -10.89
N ASP A 122 8.26 4.35 -11.20
CA ASP A 122 7.62 3.50 -10.18
C ASP A 122 8.62 2.93 -9.19
N ALA A 123 9.85 2.64 -9.63
CA ALA A 123 10.91 2.11 -8.76
C ALA A 123 11.59 3.22 -7.95
N SER A 124 11.70 4.42 -8.51
CA SER A 124 12.40 5.55 -7.89
C SER A 124 11.50 6.36 -6.96
N HIS A 125 10.21 6.48 -7.22
CA HIS A 125 9.27 7.24 -6.39
C HIS A 125 8.40 6.28 -5.60
N ARG A 126 8.52 6.33 -4.27
CA ARG A 126 7.68 5.52 -3.38
C ARG A 126 6.82 6.42 -2.53
N GLN A 127 5.59 6.00 -2.30
CA GLN A 127 4.66 6.72 -1.45
C GLN A 127 4.43 5.93 -0.17
N ILE A 128 4.46 6.62 0.97
CA ILE A 128 4.16 6.02 2.27
C ILE A 128 3.13 6.88 2.99
N PHE A 129 2.28 6.22 3.78
CA PHE A 129 1.39 6.92 4.71
C PHE A 129 1.91 6.76 6.13
N VAL A 130 2.11 7.91 6.78
CA VAL A 130 2.72 8.00 8.10
C VAL A 130 1.72 8.62 9.06
N THR A 131 1.66 8.12 10.27
CA THR A 131 0.88 8.74 11.36
C THR A 131 1.71 8.81 12.63
N LYS A 132 1.17 9.45 13.66
CA LYS A 132 1.82 9.66 14.94
C LYS A 132 0.96 9.05 16.04
N ASN A 133 1.56 8.29 16.96
CA ASN A 133 0.86 7.80 18.13
C ASN A 133 0.76 8.87 19.23
N LYS A 134 -0.07 8.64 20.25
CA LYS A 134 -0.23 9.55 21.40
C LYS A 134 1.06 9.84 22.19
N GLN A 135 2.10 9.03 22.04
CA GLN A 135 3.43 9.25 22.62
C GLN A 135 4.32 10.14 21.75
N GLY A 136 3.81 10.64 20.62
CA GLY A 136 4.52 11.51 19.71
C GLY A 136 5.42 10.78 18.71
N GLN A 137 5.36 9.45 18.65
CA GLN A 137 6.22 8.63 17.79
C GLN A 137 5.59 8.47 16.41
N TRP A 138 6.36 8.79 15.38
CA TRP A 138 5.98 8.60 13.98
C TRP A 138 6.17 7.15 13.56
N PHE A 139 5.22 6.61 12.80
CA PHE A 139 5.33 5.28 12.21
C PHE A 139 4.56 5.19 10.89
N VAL A 140 5.04 4.32 10.01
CA VAL A 140 4.41 4.05 8.71
C VAL A 140 3.43 2.91 8.87
N TRP A 141 2.25 3.06 8.27
CA TRP A 141 1.24 2.01 8.25
C TRP A 141 0.93 1.51 6.84
N PHE A 142 1.30 2.29 5.82
CA PHE A 142 1.10 1.93 4.42
C PHE A 142 2.33 2.30 3.57
N ARG A 143 2.66 1.45 2.61
CA ARG A 143 3.61 1.74 1.52
C ARG A 143 2.99 1.39 0.18
N PHE A 144 3.29 2.20 -0.81
CA PHE A 144 2.85 2.04 -2.19
C PHE A 144 4.03 2.21 -3.14
N HIS A 145 4.07 1.34 -4.13
CA HIS A 145 5.20 1.02 -5.00
C HIS A 145 6.41 0.42 -4.28
#